data_AF-A0ABD6FBE0-F1
#
_entry.id   AF-A0ABD6FBE0-F1
#
_cell.length_a   1.000
_cell.length_b   1.000
_cell.length_c   1.000
_cell.angle_alpha   90.00
_cell.angle_beta   90.00
_cell.angle_gamma   90.00
#
_symmetry.space_group_name_H-M   'P 1'
#
loop_
_entity.id
_entity.type
_entity.pdbx_description
1 polymer ?
#
loop_
_entity_poly.entity_id
_entity_poly.type
_entity_poly.pdbx_seq_one_letter_code
_entity_poly.pdbx_strand_id
1 'polypeptide(L)'
;MGLRAPTAVEPGDVSLTQRGFVTTTLDKLVNWARTGSMWPMTFGLACCAVEMMHAGAARYDLDRFGIVFRPSPRQSDVMIVAGTLVNKMAPALRKVYDQMPEPRWVIS
;
A
#
# COMPACT_ATOMS: atom_id res chain seq x y z
N MET A 1 -5.91 -0.44 24.14
CA MET A 1 -6.89 -1.14 23.28
C MET A 1 -6.44 -0.97 21.83
N GLY A 2 -5.25 -1.45 21.49
CA GLY A 2 -5.04 -2.84 21.11
C GLY A 2 -4.55 -2.82 19.66
N LEU A 3 -3.39 -2.18 19.45
CA LEU A 3 -2.67 -2.23 18.18
C LEU A 3 -2.31 -3.70 17.95
N ARG A 4 -3.15 -4.43 17.20
CA ARG A 4 -2.69 -5.66 16.56
C ARG A 4 -1.54 -5.24 15.66
N ALA A 5 -0.34 -5.63 16.06
CA ALA A 5 0.82 -5.72 15.18
C ALA A 5 0.39 -6.39 13.86
N PRO A 6 0.97 -6.00 12.71
CA PRO A 6 0.75 -6.75 11.49
C PRO A 6 1.14 -8.20 11.78
N THR A 7 0.15 -9.09 11.62
CA THR A 7 0.35 -10.53 11.68
C THR A 7 1.52 -10.87 10.79
N ALA A 8 2.51 -11.53 11.38
CA ALA A 8 3.58 -12.19 10.68
C ALA A 8 3.00 -12.89 9.44
N VAL A 9 3.60 -12.64 8.29
CA VAL A 9 3.53 -13.63 7.22
C VAL A 9 4.20 -14.87 7.80
N GLU A 10 3.41 -15.83 8.25
CA GLU A 10 3.86 -17.17 8.62
C GLU A 10 4.41 -17.83 7.34
N PRO A 11 5.73 -18.01 7.17
CA PRO A 11 6.25 -18.88 6.14
C PRO A 11 6.18 -20.29 6.69
N GLY A 12 5.20 -21.08 6.21
CA GLY A 12 5.19 -22.52 6.46
C GLY A 12 6.52 -23.16 6.07
N ASP A 13 7.05 -23.96 6.99
CA ASP A 13 8.34 -24.66 6.96
C ASP A 13 8.67 -25.37 5.64
N VAL A 14 9.84 -25.10 5.03
CA VAL A 14 10.62 -26.14 4.32
C VAL A 14 12.09 -25.74 4.10
N SER A 15 13.02 -26.39 4.81
CA SER A 15 14.46 -26.57 4.50
C SER A 15 15.03 -25.92 3.21
N LEU A 16 15.78 -24.80 3.35
CA LEU A 16 16.03 -23.84 2.24
C LEU A 16 17.43 -23.80 1.59
N THR A 17 18.36 -24.72 1.87
CA THR A 17 19.73 -24.59 1.28
C THR A 17 19.81 -24.99 -0.21
N GLN A 18 18.92 -25.85 -0.71
CA GLN A 18 18.90 -26.31 -2.13
C GLN A 18 17.78 -25.71 -2.99
N ARG A 19 16.77 -25.06 -2.39
CA ARG A 19 15.69 -24.33 -3.10
C ARG A 19 16.00 -22.85 -3.34
N GLY A 20 17.02 -22.31 -2.67
CA GLY A 20 17.35 -20.90 -2.60
C GLY A 20 17.77 -20.19 -3.89
N PHE A 21 17.87 -20.85 -5.05
CA PHE A 21 17.97 -20.13 -6.33
C PHE A 21 16.60 -19.95 -6.99
N VAL A 22 15.76 -20.98 -6.99
CA VAL A 22 14.43 -20.97 -7.63
C VAL A 22 13.38 -20.25 -6.79
N THR A 23 13.40 -20.40 -5.46
CA THR A 23 12.48 -19.62 -4.60
C THR A 23 12.85 -18.15 -4.63
N THR A 24 14.13 -17.82 -4.60
CA THR A 24 14.60 -16.42 -4.61
C THR A 24 14.32 -15.72 -5.94
N THR A 25 14.33 -16.43 -7.07
CA THR A 25 13.90 -15.85 -8.36
C THR A 25 12.39 -15.64 -8.41
N LEU A 26 11.59 -16.56 -7.83
CA LEU A 26 10.13 -16.40 -7.72
C LEU A 26 9.74 -15.26 -6.78
N ASP A 27 10.35 -15.18 -5.60
CA ASP A 27 10.13 -14.07 -4.65
C ASP A 27 10.54 -12.73 -5.27
N LYS A 28 11.66 -12.69 -6.01
CA LYS A 28 12.07 -11.49 -6.77
C LYS A 28 11.04 -11.10 -7.82
N LEU A 29 10.47 -12.08 -8.55
CA LEU A 29 9.45 -11.80 -9.57
C LEU A 29 8.15 -11.27 -8.94
N VAL A 30 7.68 -11.89 -7.86
CA VAL A 30 6.46 -11.46 -7.15
C VAL A 30 6.65 -10.07 -6.56
N ASN A 31 7.80 -9.79 -5.94
CA ASN A 31 8.09 -8.47 -5.39
C ASN A 31 8.23 -7.42 -6.49
N TRP A 32 8.87 -7.76 -7.63
CA TRP A 32 8.94 -6.86 -8.78
C TRP A 32 7.55 -6.52 -9.32
N ALA A 33 6.67 -7.51 -9.45
CA ALA A 33 5.30 -7.29 -9.90
C ALA A 33 4.51 -6.39 -8.93
N ARG A 34 4.63 -6.60 -7.62
CA ARG A 34 3.95 -5.77 -6.60
C ARG A 34 4.47 -4.33 -6.58
N THR A 35 5.79 -4.14 -6.62
CA THR A 35 6.38 -2.80 -6.61
C THR A 35 6.16 -2.04 -7.91
N GLY A 36 6.03 -2.75 -9.05
CA GLY A 36 5.81 -2.15 -10.37
C GLY A 36 4.37 -1.75 -10.68
N SER A 37 3.39 -2.07 -9.83
CA SER A 37 1.98 -1.76 -10.08
C SER A 37 1.21 -1.45 -8.79
N MET A 38 1.70 -0.48 -8.01
CA MET A 38 1.02 -0.09 -6.77
C MET A 38 -0.16 0.82 -7.07
N TRP A 39 -1.36 0.51 -6.60
CA TRP A 39 -2.58 1.30 -6.82
C TRP A 39 -3.00 2.01 -5.54
N PRO A 40 -2.48 3.22 -5.29
CA PRO A 40 -2.80 3.94 -4.07
C PRO A 40 -4.24 4.44 -4.08
N MET A 41 -4.89 4.29 -2.93
CA MET A 41 -6.03 5.08 -2.56
C MET A 41 -5.59 6.30 -1.76
N THR A 42 -6.05 7.47 -2.19
CA THR A 42 -5.65 8.76 -1.62
C THR A 42 -6.64 9.21 -0.55
N PHE A 43 -6.19 9.33 0.69
CA PHE A 43 -6.92 10.03 1.73
C PHE A 43 -6.46 11.48 1.79
N GLY A 44 -7.04 12.33 0.92
CA GLY A 44 -6.78 13.76 0.92
C GLY A 44 -7.50 14.47 2.07
N LEU A 45 -6.82 14.63 3.21
CA LEU A 45 -7.40 15.21 4.44
C LEU A 45 -7.12 16.70 4.58
N ALA A 46 -5.95 17.16 4.14
CA ALA A 46 -5.53 18.56 4.28
C ALA A 46 -4.57 18.98 3.14
N CYS A 47 -3.59 19.83 3.43
CA CYS A 47 -2.65 20.39 2.48
C CYS A 47 -1.82 19.35 1.70
N CYS A 48 -1.45 18.23 2.32
CA CYS A 48 -0.70 17.17 1.65
C CYS A 48 -1.47 16.52 0.49
N ALA A 49 -2.81 16.69 0.43
CA ALA A 49 -3.61 16.26 -0.70
C ALA A 49 -3.23 17.01 -1.99
N VAL A 50 -2.93 18.31 -1.89
CA VAL A 50 -2.54 19.13 -3.04
C VAL A 50 -1.12 18.77 -3.50
N GLU A 51 -0.23 18.48 -2.55
CA GLU A 51 1.12 17.99 -2.86
C GLU A 51 1.07 16.65 -3.58
N MET A 52 0.19 15.75 -3.15
CA MET A 52 -0.07 14.48 -3.82
C MET A 52 -0.68 14.66 -5.22
N MET A 53 -1.60 15.61 -5.41
CA MET A 53 -2.12 15.93 -6.75
C MET A 53 -1.01 16.45 -7.67
N HIS A 54 -0.08 17.26 -7.15
CA HIS A 54 1.10 17.69 -7.90
C HIS A 54 2.06 16.54 -8.21
N ALA A 55 2.22 15.57 -7.29
CA ALA A 55 2.98 14.35 -7.56
C ALA A 55 2.33 13.52 -8.69
N GLY A 56 1.01 13.47 -8.74
CA GLY A 56 0.26 12.84 -9.84
C GLY A 56 0.18 13.65 -11.14
N ALA A 57 0.59 14.92 -11.13
CA ALA A 57 0.53 15.78 -12.30
C ALA A 57 1.71 15.54 -13.24
N ALA A 58 1.63 16.08 -14.46
CA ALA A 58 2.57 15.84 -15.56
C ALA A 58 4.06 16.07 -15.25
N ARG A 59 4.40 16.83 -14.20
CA ARG A 59 5.80 17.06 -13.81
C ARG A 59 6.44 15.83 -13.17
N TYR A 60 5.73 15.15 -12.27
CA TYR A 60 6.27 14.02 -11.51
C TYR A 60 5.65 12.68 -11.94
N ASP A 61 4.46 12.72 -12.55
CA ASP A 61 3.76 11.61 -13.21
C ASP A 61 3.96 10.24 -12.53
N LEU A 62 3.23 10.04 -11.44
CA LEU A 62 3.25 8.77 -10.70
C LEU A 62 2.82 7.57 -11.56
N ASP A 63 2.01 7.78 -12.60
CA ASP A 63 1.56 6.70 -13.50
C ASP A 63 2.74 6.02 -14.21
N ARG A 64 3.84 6.76 -14.45
CA ARG A 64 5.10 6.23 -15.01
C ARG A 64 5.70 5.10 -14.17
N PHE A 65 5.50 5.12 -12.86
CA PHE A 65 5.99 4.09 -11.93
C PHE A 65 4.97 2.97 -11.71
N GLY A 66 3.87 2.94 -12.49
CA GLY A 66 2.75 2.03 -12.31
C GLY A 66 1.85 2.42 -11.13
N ILE A 67 1.96 3.68 -10.68
CA ILE A 67 1.22 4.20 -9.52
C ILE A 67 -0.06 4.88 -10.00
N VAL A 68 -1.17 4.12 -9.96
CA VAL A 68 -2.48 4.58 -10.44
C VAL A 68 -3.41 4.90 -9.28
N PHE A 69 -3.85 6.15 -9.18
CA PHE A 69 -4.80 6.55 -8.15
C PHE A 69 -6.16 5.88 -8.35
N ARG A 70 -6.57 5.06 -7.37
CA ARG A 70 -7.87 4.39 -7.34
C ARG A 70 -8.77 4.97 -6.24
N PRO A 71 -9.98 5.43 -6.59
CA PRO A 71 -10.92 5.99 -5.60
C PRO A 71 -11.61 4.91 -4.76
N SER A 72 -11.44 3.62 -5.11
CA SER A 72 -12.07 2.50 -4.40
C SER A 72 -11.08 1.76 -3.50
N PRO A 73 -11.36 1.60 -2.20
CA PRO A 73 -10.46 0.91 -1.27
C PRO A 73 -10.35 -0.60 -1.51
N ARG A 74 -11.35 -1.19 -2.18
CA ARG A 74 -11.40 -2.65 -2.42
C ARG A 74 -10.44 -3.13 -3.51
N GLN A 75 -9.95 -2.21 -4.34
CA GLN A 75 -9.02 -2.52 -5.45
C GLN A 75 -7.62 -1.98 -5.18
N SER A 76 -7.48 -1.05 -4.23
CA SER A 76 -6.20 -0.45 -3.87
C SER A 76 -5.42 -1.32 -2.90
N ASP A 77 -4.11 -1.33 -3.06
CA ASP A 77 -3.14 -2.03 -2.22
C ASP A 77 -2.41 -1.06 -1.27
N VAL A 78 -2.21 0.20 -1.66
CA VAL A 78 -1.58 1.23 -0.83
C VAL A 78 -2.61 2.26 -0.38
N MET A 79 -2.56 2.68 0.88
CA MET A 79 -3.34 3.81 1.40
C MET A 79 -2.40 4.95 1.75
N ILE A 80 -2.57 6.10 1.11
CA ILE A 80 -1.79 7.30 1.41
C ILE A 80 -2.61 8.26 2.26
N VAL A 81 -2.17 8.54 3.50
CA VAL A 81 -2.85 9.40 4.47
C VAL A 81 -2.31 10.83 4.35
N ALA A 82 -2.86 11.59 3.40
CA ALA A 82 -2.35 12.91 3.07
C ALA A 82 -3.02 14.03 3.90
N GLY A 83 -2.47 14.26 5.08
CA GLY A 83 -2.77 15.43 5.92
C GLY A 83 -3.20 15.09 7.33
N THR A 84 -3.75 16.08 8.03
CA THR A 84 -4.08 15.94 9.45
C THR A 84 -5.27 15.02 9.68
N LEU A 85 -5.05 13.96 10.46
CA LEU A 85 -6.10 13.06 10.91
C LEU A 85 -6.75 13.56 12.20
N VAL A 86 -8.00 13.99 12.12
CA VAL A 86 -8.78 14.43 13.28
C VAL A 86 -9.48 13.26 13.98
N ASN A 87 -9.75 13.37 15.27
CA ASN A 87 -10.43 12.34 16.07
C ASN A 87 -11.78 11.89 15.46
N LYS A 88 -12.51 12.81 14.82
CA LYS A 88 -13.76 12.50 14.12
C LYS A 88 -13.55 11.63 12.88
N MET A 89 -12.41 11.75 12.21
CA MET A 89 -12.07 11.04 10.98
C MET A 89 -11.40 9.69 11.25
N ALA A 90 -10.80 9.49 12.43
CA ALA A 90 -10.17 8.24 12.85
C ALA A 90 -11.02 6.97 12.60
N PRO A 91 -12.32 6.89 13.00
CA PRO A 91 -13.11 5.69 12.76
C PRO A 91 -13.41 5.45 11.27
N ALA A 92 -13.52 6.52 10.47
CA ALA A 92 -13.76 6.41 9.03
C ALA A 92 -12.51 5.88 8.30
N LEU A 93 -11.33 6.40 8.64
CA LEU A 93 -10.06 5.89 8.11
C LEU A 93 -9.90 4.41 8.43
N ARG A 94 -10.16 4.01 9.68
CA ARG A 94 -10.04 2.61 10.08
C ARG A 94 -10.99 1.70 9.29
N LYS A 95 -12.25 2.12 9.11
CA LYS A 95 -13.24 1.36 8.34
C LYS A 95 -12.79 1.15 6.89
N VAL A 96 -12.13 2.13 6.29
CA VAL A 96 -11.66 2.04 4.92
C VAL A 96 -10.42 1.16 4.82
N TYR A 97 -9.48 1.28 5.75
CA TYR A 97 -8.34 0.39 5.86
C TYR A 97 -8.76 -1.08 6.02
N ASP A 98 -9.80 -1.35 6.82
CA ASP A 98 -10.34 -2.71 7.02
C ASP A 98 -11.03 -3.28 5.77
N GLN A 99 -11.37 -2.45 4.77
CA GLN A 99 -11.98 -2.89 3.51
C GLN A 99 -10.96 -3.20 2.40
N MET A 100 -9.67 -2.92 2.64
CA MET A 100 -8.62 -3.18 1.67
C MET A 100 -8.20 -4.65 1.66
N PRO A 101 -7.95 -5.25 0.47
CA PRO A 101 -7.43 -6.61 0.38
C PRO A 101 -6.01 -6.72 0.97
N GLU A 102 -5.63 -7.91 1.41
CA GLU A 102 -4.23 -8.24 1.73
C GLU A 102 -3.51 -8.66 0.43
N PRO A 103 -2.29 -8.19 0.10
CA PRO A 103 -1.36 -7.34 0.86
C PRO A 103 -1.70 -5.84 0.82
N ARG A 104 -1.70 -5.17 1.98
CA ARG A 104 -1.96 -3.72 2.05
C ARG A 104 -0.84 -2.95 2.77
N TRP A 105 -0.53 -1.76 2.25
CA TRP A 105 0.47 -0.85 2.82
C TRP A 105 -0.12 0.51 3.15
N VAL A 106 0.51 1.22 4.08
CA VAL A 106 0.10 2.59 4.48
C VAL A 106 1.31 3.50 4.41
N ILE A 107 1.14 4.64 3.75
CA ILE A 107 2.12 5.73 3.67
C ILE A 107 1.48 6.95 4.33
N SER A 108 2.15 7.52 5.33
CA SER A 108 1.74 8.74 6.02
C SER A 108 2.43 9.97 5.46
#